data_AF-A0A9P7DN33-F1
#
_entry.id   AF-A0A9P7DN33-F1
#
_cell.length_a   1.000
_cell.length_b   1.000
_cell.length_c   1.000
_cell.angle_alpha   90.00
_cell.angle_beta   90.00
_cell.angle_gamma   90.00
#
_symmetry.space_group_name_H-M   'P 1'
#
loop_
_entity.id
_entity.type
_entity.pdbx_description
1 polymer ?
#
loop_
_entity_poly.entity_id
_entity_poly.type
_entity_poly.pdbx_seq_one_letter_code
_entity_poly.pdbx_strand_id
1 'polypeptide(L)'
;MQETHLTADHQFQLDTIFSRYLTILNLSDPTRPSNSAGIAFILNKELTNASSATVKNILNVYAPNNANEQNTFWKKIKTEWERIQAGPLDFMLGEFNLTENPIDCAPARLDNEAAVDALRDLKSVLNMQDTWHNEHPHHHLFTFNSNHQILSRLDRIYTLDRHTESMLEWALSVSQILTDHHMVSVRFAPLGLPHTGKGRWSWPVGVITDDNLIKQIIRIGIETQQAFDKVGQRTNTKNPQMIWKAFKSKITNTTKDTTEKHLAKINQ
;
A
#
# COMPACT_ATOMS: atom_id res chain seq x y z
N MET A 1 7.80 0.85 -0.60
CA MET A 1 8.75 1.55 0.28
C MET A 1 10.12 0.92 0.07
N GLN A 2 11.13 1.77 -0.05
CA GLN A 2 12.54 1.45 -0.23
C GLN A 2 13.33 2.16 0.87
N GLU A 3 14.58 1.77 1.09
CA GLU A 3 15.45 2.31 2.16
C GLU A 3 14.79 2.32 3.55
N THR A 4 14.09 1.23 3.90
CA THR A 4 13.27 1.23 5.11
C THR A 4 14.11 1.31 6.39
N HIS A 5 15.34 0.80 6.37
CA HIS A 5 16.25 0.77 7.53
C HIS A 5 15.60 0.23 8.82
N LEU A 6 14.61 -0.66 8.66
CA LEU A 6 13.86 -1.22 9.77
C LEU A 6 14.62 -2.39 10.39
N THR A 7 14.85 -2.31 11.69
CA THR A 7 15.31 -3.45 12.50
C THR A 7 14.12 -4.34 12.87
N ALA A 8 14.40 -5.53 13.41
CA ALA A 8 13.36 -6.40 13.96
C ALA A 8 12.55 -5.70 15.07
N ASP A 9 13.21 -4.89 15.90
CA ASP A 9 12.55 -4.12 16.96
C ASP A 9 11.64 -3.03 16.39
N HIS A 10 12.08 -2.30 15.36
CA HIS A 10 11.22 -1.34 14.66
C HIS A 10 9.99 -2.03 14.05
N GLN A 11 10.19 -3.18 13.39
CA GLN A 11 9.08 -3.97 12.84
C GLN A 11 8.09 -4.38 13.92
N PHE A 12 8.57 -4.90 15.05
CA PHE A 12 7.72 -5.29 16.17
C PHE A 12 6.89 -4.12 16.73
N GLN A 13 7.51 -2.95 16.86
CA GLN A 13 6.82 -1.74 17.32
C GLN A 13 5.75 -1.29 16.32
N LEU A 14 6.08 -1.24 15.03
CA LEU A 14 5.14 -0.87 13.97
C LEU A 14 3.96 -1.84 13.90
N ASP A 15 4.21 -3.13 13.97
CA ASP A 15 3.16 -4.14 14.01
C ASP A 15 2.30 -3.98 15.26
N THR A 16 2.90 -3.70 16.42
CA THR A 16 2.12 -3.49 17.66
C THR A 16 1.19 -2.29 17.53
N ILE A 17 1.71 -1.14 17.08
CA ILE A 17 0.97 0.13 17.02
C ILE A 17 -0.09 0.10 15.91
N PHE A 18 0.28 -0.40 14.72
CA PHE A 18 -0.56 -0.32 13.52
C PHE A 18 -1.25 -1.63 13.14
N SER A 19 -1.13 -2.70 13.95
CA SER A 19 -1.77 -4.02 13.74
C SER A 19 -3.27 -3.97 13.44
N ARG A 20 -3.98 -2.91 13.80
CA ARG A 20 -5.40 -2.76 13.47
C ARG A 20 -5.63 -2.28 12.04
N TYR A 21 -4.76 -1.42 11.51
CA TYR A 21 -4.99 -0.66 10.28
C TYR A 21 -4.06 -1.07 9.15
N LEU A 22 -2.82 -1.46 9.45
CA LEU A 22 -1.80 -1.78 8.45
C LEU A 22 -1.30 -3.21 8.61
N THR A 23 -0.98 -3.84 7.48
CA THR A 23 -0.13 -5.02 7.43
C THR A 23 1.16 -4.61 6.74
N ILE A 24 2.28 -4.77 7.43
CA ILE A 24 3.61 -4.36 6.96
C ILE A 24 4.41 -5.62 6.67
N LEU A 25 4.78 -5.82 5.41
CA LEU A 25 5.64 -6.90 4.97
C LEU A 25 7.01 -6.29 4.67
N ASN A 26 7.92 -6.37 5.65
CA ASN A 26 9.24 -5.77 5.58
C ASN A 26 10.32 -6.84 5.33
N LEU A 27 11.29 -6.50 4.48
CA LEU A 27 12.49 -7.27 4.22
C LEU A 27 13.69 -6.35 4.48
N SER A 28 14.38 -6.56 5.59
CA SER A 28 15.56 -5.78 5.99
C SER A 28 16.86 -6.34 5.39
N ASP A 29 17.91 -5.50 5.35
CA ASP A 29 19.28 -5.99 5.11
C ASP A 29 19.66 -6.98 6.24
N PRO A 30 20.07 -8.22 5.91
CA PRO A 30 20.36 -9.25 6.92
C PRO A 30 21.62 -8.95 7.74
N THR A 31 22.50 -8.09 7.23
CA THR A 31 23.80 -7.77 7.84
C THR A 31 23.81 -6.39 8.51
N ARG A 32 23.08 -5.42 7.95
CA ARG A 32 23.10 -4.02 8.38
C ARG A 32 21.69 -3.40 8.36
N PRO A 33 20.73 -3.97 9.11
CA PRO A 33 19.31 -3.64 8.99
C PRO A 33 18.96 -2.17 9.30
N SER A 34 19.75 -1.47 10.11
CA SER A 34 19.53 -0.05 10.48
C SER A 34 20.28 0.96 9.61
N ASN A 35 21.19 0.51 8.75
CA ASN A 35 22.18 1.39 8.13
C ASN A 35 22.08 1.44 6.60
N SER A 36 21.50 0.41 5.97
CA SER A 36 21.40 0.36 4.53
C SER A 36 20.24 -0.49 4.06
N ALA A 37 19.64 -0.09 2.94
CA ALA A 37 18.66 -0.85 2.18
C ALA A 37 17.40 -1.22 2.98
N GLY A 38 16.72 -2.27 2.52
CA GLY A 38 15.45 -2.71 3.05
C GLY A 38 14.29 -2.24 2.19
N ILE A 39 13.33 -3.13 2.00
CA ILE A 39 12.10 -2.85 1.25
C ILE A 39 10.90 -3.26 2.08
N ALA A 40 9.79 -2.56 1.91
CA ALA A 40 8.53 -2.95 2.53
C ALA A 40 7.33 -2.76 1.59
N PHE A 41 6.39 -3.68 1.72
CA PHE A 41 5.01 -3.49 1.30
C PHE A 41 4.15 -3.13 2.51
N ILE A 42 3.30 -2.11 2.34
CA ILE A 42 2.37 -1.67 3.37
C ILE A 42 0.96 -1.79 2.78
N LEU A 43 0.12 -2.59 3.43
CA LEU A 43 -1.26 -2.81 3.04
C LEU A 43 -2.20 -2.15 4.04
N ASN A 44 -3.05 -1.24 3.57
CA ASN A 44 -4.07 -0.63 4.40
C ASN A 44 -5.31 -1.55 4.49
N LYS A 45 -5.58 -2.09 5.67
CA LYS A 45 -6.71 -3.01 5.96
C LYS A 45 -8.07 -2.34 6.02
N GLU A 46 -8.11 -1.01 6.04
CA GLU A 46 -9.36 -0.26 5.88
C GLU A 46 -9.78 -0.18 4.42
N LEU A 47 -8.82 -0.21 3.50
CA LEU A 47 -9.05 -0.15 2.05
C LEU A 47 -9.04 -1.54 1.40
N THR A 48 -8.34 -2.51 1.99
CA THR A 48 -8.18 -3.86 1.41
C THR A 48 -8.92 -4.91 2.24
N ASN A 49 -9.92 -5.56 1.65
CA ASN A 49 -10.52 -6.75 2.25
C ASN A 49 -9.68 -7.99 1.91
N ALA A 50 -8.82 -8.39 2.85
CA ALA A 50 -7.90 -9.51 2.67
C ALA A 50 -8.58 -10.86 2.37
N SER A 51 -9.86 -11.05 2.76
CA SER A 51 -10.55 -12.33 2.60
C SER A 51 -10.97 -12.65 1.15
N SER A 52 -10.92 -11.68 0.24
CA SER A 52 -11.38 -11.85 -1.16
C SER A 52 -10.43 -11.24 -2.19
N ALA A 53 -9.18 -10.95 -1.81
CA ALA A 53 -8.22 -10.33 -2.73
C ALA A 53 -7.69 -11.36 -3.74
N THR A 54 -7.72 -11.00 -5.03
CA THR A 54 -6.95 -11.71 -6.05
C THR A 54 -5.48 -11.34 -5.88
N VAL A 55 -4.60 -12.33 -5.78
CA VAL A 55 -3.16 -12.09 -5.68
C VAL A 55 -2.67 -11.56 -7.03
N LYS A 56 -2.20 -10.31 -7.03
CA LYS A 56 -1.38 -9.76 -8.09
C LYS A 56 0.08 -9.90 -7.70
N ASN A 57 0.91 -10.26 -8.67
CA ASN A 57 2.34 -10.32 -8.45
C ASN A 57 2.90 -8.91 -8.56
N ILE A 58 3.48 -8.40 -7.46
CA ILE A 58 4.11 -7.08 -7.40
C ILE A 58 5.56 -7.27 -6.97
N LEU A 59 6.48 -6.72 -7.76
CA LEU A 59 7.91 -6.71 -7.47
C LEU A 59 8.29 -5.32 -7.01
N ASN A 60 8.77 -5.20 -5.77
CA ASN A 60 9.34 -3.97 -5.24
C ASN A 60 10.87 -4.03 -5.32
N VAL A 61 11.47 -3.05 -5.99
CA VAL A 61 12.91 -2.97 -6.26
C VAL A 61 13.51 -1.78 -5.52
N TYR A 62 14.66 -2.03 -4.90
CA TYR A 62 15.62 -1.00 -4.49
C TYR A 62 16.98 -1.40 -5.09
N ALA A 63 17.39 -0.67 -6.13
CA ALA A 63 18.58 -1.00 -6.91
C ALA A 63 19.84 -0.32 -6.34
N PRO A 64 21.04 -0.88 -6.58
CA PRO A 64 22.27 -0.30 -6.08
C PRO A 64 22.59 1.05 -6.73
N ASN A 65 23.11 1.98 -5.93
CA ASN A 65 23.65 3.26 -6.38
C ASN A 65 24.98 3.14 -7.16
N ASN A 66 25.72 2.04 -6.95
CA ASN A 66 27.00 1.81 -7.61
C ASN A 66 26.79 1.34 -9.06
N ALA A 67 27.16 2.16 -10.03
CA ALA A 67 27.04 1.87 -11.46
C ALA A 67 27.70 0.54 -11.88
N ASN A 68 28.77 0.12 -11.20
CA ASN A 68 29.46 -1.15 -11.49
C ASN A 68 28.63 -2.38 -11.07
N GLU A 69 27.67 -2.22 -10.17
CA GLU A 69 26.83 -3.32 -9.65
C GLU A 69 25.50 -3.45 -10.41
N GLN A 70 25.02 -2.37 -11.01
CA GLN A 70 23.69 -2.29 -11.63
C GLN A 70 23.45 -3.31 -12.74
N ASN A 71 24.41 -3.47 -13.67
CA ASN A 71 24.29 -4.44 -14.76
C ASN A 71 24.12 -5.88 -14.22
N THR A 72 24.95 -6.26 -13.26
CA THR A 72 24.88 -7.59 -12.62
C THR A 72 23.59 -7.74 -11.81
N PHE A 73 23.13 -6.68 -11.15
CA PHE A 73 21.90 -6.68 -10.37
C PHE A 73 20.66 -6.98 -11.24
N TRP A 74 20.48 -6.28 -12.37
CA TRP A 74 19.34 -6.50 -13.25
C TRP A 74 19.33 -7.90 -13.87
N LYS A 75 20.51 -8.38 -14.30
CA LYS A 75 20.68 -9.76 -14.78
C LYS A 75 20.30 -10.79 -13.72
N LYS A 76 20.67 -10.55 -12.46
CA LYS A 76 20.32 -11.43 -11.34
C LYS A 76 18.81 -11.48 -11.11
N ILE A 77 18.10 -10.35 -11.15
CA ILE A 77 16.63 -10.34 -11.01
C ILE A 77 15.99 -11.20 -12.11
N LYS A 78 16.44 -11.06 -13.37
CA LYS A 78 15.95 -11.87 -14.49
C LYS A 78 16.11 -13.37 -14.20
N THR A 79 17.32 -13.80 -13.86
CA THR A 79 17.62 -15.21 -13.56
C THR A 79 16.79 -15.74 -12.39
N GLU A 80 16.67 -14.95 -11.30
CA GLU A 80 15.89 -15.37 -10.13
C GLU A 80 14.39 -15.44 -10.43
N TRP A 81 13.85 -14.53 -11.24
CA TRP A 81 12.44 -14.56 -11.64
C TRP A 81 12.10 -15.82 -12.43
N GLU A 82 12.94 -16.17 -13.40
CA GLU A 82 12.82 -17.41 -14.18
C GLU A 82 12.91 -18.66 -13.28
N ARG A 83 13.79 -18.62 -12.26
CA ARG A 83 13.97 -19.71 -11.30
C ARG A 83 12.76 -19.93 -10.40
N ILE A 84 12.16 -18.86 -9.86
CA ILE A 84 11.03 -18.99 -8.91
C ILE A 84 9.71 -19.33 -9.59
N GLN A 85 9.61 -19.17 -10.91
CA GLN A 85 8.41 -19.47 -11.70
C GLN A 85 7.13 -18.84 -11.11
N ALA A 86 7.23 -17.59 -10.64
CA ALA A 86 6.14 -16.90 -9.93
C ALA A 86 4.90 -16.60 -10.81
N GLY A 87 4.95 -16.92 -12.10
CA GLY A 87 3.92 -16.58 -13.07
C GLY A 87 4.07 -15.16 -13.61
N PRO A 88 3.03 -14.60 -14.26
CA PRO A 88 3.09 -13.26 -14.80
C PRO A 88 3.20 -12.22 -13.68
N LEU A 89 4.09 -11.25 -13.85
CA LEU A 89 4.20 -10.10 -12.96
C LEU A 89 3.16 -9.05 -13.39
N ASP A 90 2.45 -8.42 -12.46
CA ASP A 90 1.50 -7.33 -12.77
C ASP A 90 2.17 -5.96 -12.70
N PHE A 91 3.03 -5.75 -11.70
CA PHE A 91 3.69 -4.49 -11.42
C PHE A 91 5.14 -4.70 -11.00
N MET A 92 6.05 -3.92 -11.56
CA MET A 92 7.40 -3.76 -11.03
C MET A 92 7.58 -2.30 -10.64
N LEU A 93 7.90 -2.02 -9.37
CA LEU A 93 7.98 -0.66 -8.88
C LEU A 93 9.13 -0.46 -7.90
N GLY A 94 9.49 0.79 -7.67
CA GLY A 94 10.43 1.19 -6.65
C GLY A 94 11.51 2.11 -7.19
N GLU A 95 12.67 2.07 -6.55
CA GLU A 95 13.79 2.97 -6.81
C GLU A 95 14.86 2.22 -7.60
N PHE A 96 15.06 2.64 -8.84
CA PHE A 96 15.90 1.95 -9.82
C PHE A 96 17.35 2.45 -9.83
N ASN A 97 17.63 3.58 -9.17
CA ASN A 97 18.94 4.24 -9.16
C ASN A 97 19.60 4.38 -10.54
N LEU A 98 18.76 4.42 -11.59
CA LEU A 98 19.15 4.43 -12.99
C LEU A 98 18.12 5.24 -13.76
N THR A 99 18.55 6.00 -14.76
CA THR A 99 17.68 6.68 -15.73
C THR A 99 17.71 5.96 -17.08
N GLU A 100 16.54 5.70 -17.66
CA GLU A 100 16.46 5.01 -18.96
C GLU A 100 16.67 5.95 -20.14
N ASN A 101 16.25 7.21 -20.01
CA ASN A 101 16.29 8.22 -21.06
C ASN A 101 16.93 9.52 -20.56
N PRO A 102 17.61 10.30 -21.42
CA PRO A 102 18.16 11.60 -21.02
C PRO A 102 17.14 12.59 -20.44
N ILE A 103 15.88 12.52 -20.88
CA ILE A 103 14.78 13.38 -20.39
C ILE A 103 14.44 13.13 -18.91
N ASP A 104 14.79 11.95 -18.39
CA ASP A 104 14.60 11.57 -17.00
C ASP A 104 15.62 12.22 -16.06
N CYS A 105 16.53 13.06 -16.56
CA CYS A 105 17.54 13.74 -15.74
C CYS A 105 17.68 15.22 -16.13
N ALA A 106 17.94 16.08 -15.13
CA ALA A 106 18.34 17.46 -15.33
C ALA A 106 19.61 17.77 -14.52
N PRO A 107 20.73 18.17 -15.16
CA PRO A 107 20.91 18.28 -16.61
C PRO A 107 20.82 16.91 -17.31
N ALA A 108 20.36 16.92 -18.57
CA ALA A 108 20.18 15.70 -19.36
C ALA A 108 21.50 14.95 -19.52
N ARG A 109 21.49 13.65 -19.21
CA ARG A 109 22.66 12.76 -19.28
C ARG A 109 22.21 11.33 -19.56
N LEU A 110 23.10 10.55 -20.15
CA LEU A 110 22.92 9.11 -20.29
C LEU A 110 23.54 8.40 -19.09
N ASP A 111 22.87 7.36 -18.60
CA ASP A 111 23.44 6.44 -17.63
C ASP A 111 24.23 5.31 -18.32
N ASN A 112 24.80 4.42 -17.51
CA ASN A 112 25.55 3.27 -17.99
C ASN A 112 24.70 2.40 -18.94
N GLU A 113 25.07 2.40 -20.23
CA GLU A 113 24.33 1.72 -21.29
C GLU A 113 24.12 0.22 -21.00
N ALA A 114 25.15 -0.47 -20.48
CA ALA A 114 25.05 -1.89 -20.15
C ALA A 114 24.06 -2.17 -19.00
N ALA A 115 23.89 -1.25 -18.06
CA ALA A 115 22.88 -1.35 -17.02
C ALA A 115 21.47 -1.04 -17.55
N VAL A 116 21.33 -0.03 -18.41
CA VAL A 116 20.06 0.31 -19.09
C VAL A 116 19.60 -0.84 -19.97
N ASP A 117 20.49 -1.44 -20.75
CA ASP A 117 20.18 -2.60 -21.59
C ASP A 117 19.79 -3.82 -20.75
N ALA A 118 20.46 -4.07 -19.62
CA ALA A 118 20.09 -5.16 -18.72
C ALA A 118 18.69 -4.97 -18.10
N LEU A 119 18.31 -3.73 -17.75
CA LEU A 119 16.96 -3.41 -17.31
C LEU A 119 15.93 -3.56 -18.45
N ARG A 120 16.28 -3.14 -19.67
CA ARG A 120 15.44 -3.30 -20.87
C ARG A 120 15.18 -4.79 -21.15
N ASP A 121 16.21 -5.62 -21.07
CA ASP A 121 16.10 -7.07 -21.22
C ASP A 121 15.20 -7.71 -20.15
N LEU A 122 15.35 -7.27 -18.89
CA LEU A 122 14.48 -7.71 -17.81
C LEU A 122 13.01 -7.33 -18.09
N LYS A 123 12.76 -6.08 -18.47
CA LYS A 123 11.40 -5.61 -18.81
C LYS A 123 10.80 -6.41 -19.97
N SER A 124 11.59 -6.72 -20.99
CA SER A 124 11.16 -7.54 -22.12
C SER A 124 10.71 -8.94 -21.67
N VAL A 125 11.50 -9.62 -20.84
CA VAL A 125 11.16 -10.95 -20.30
C VAL A 125 9.91 -10.91 -19.41
N LEU A 126 9.75 -9.84 -18.63
CA LEU A 126 8.60 -9.65 -17.74
C LEU A 126 7.37 -9.06 -18.45
N ASN A 127 7.47 -8.72 -19.74
CA ASN A 127 6.47 -8.01 -20.53
C ASN A 127 6.00 -6.68 -19.89
N MET A 128 6.95 -5.91 -19.37
CA MET A 128 6.74 -4.67 -18.62
C MET A 128 7.03 -3.43 -19.46
N GLN A 129 6.22 -2.39 -19.27
CA GLN A 129 6.41 -1.08 -19.89
C GLN A 129 6.30 0.07 -18.90
N ASP A 130 6.93 1.20 -19.24
CA ASP A 130 6.76 2.47 -18.52
C ASP A 130 5.50 3.18 -19.04
N THR A 131 4.36 2.78 -18.49
CA THR A 131 3.05 3.32 -18.88
C THR A 131 2.98 4.84 -18.72
N TRP A 132 3.56 5.39 -17.64
CA TRP A 132 3.58 6.83 -17.45
C TRP A 132 4.36 7.54 -18.56
N HIS A 133 5.54 7.02 -18.92
CA HIS A 133 6.36 7.63 -19.98
C HIS A 133 5.70 7.51 -21.35
N ASN A 134 5.09 6.37 -21.65
CA ASN A 134 4.36 6.16 -22.91
C ASN A 134 3.21 7.16 -23.08
N GLU A 135 2.50 7.48 -22.00
CA GLU A 135 1.41 8.49 -21.99
C GLU A 135 1.93 9.93 -21.99
N HIS A 136 3.16 10.16 -21.50
CA HIS A 136 3.76 11.48 -21.32
C HIS A 136 5.17 11.60 -21.90
N PRO A 137 5.40 11.31 -23.19
CA PRO A 137 6.74 11.12 -23.78
C PRO A 137 7.63 12.39 -23.78
N HIS A 138 7.01 13.56 -23.62
CA HIS A 138 7.70 14.86 -23.63
C HIS A 138 7.67 15.57 -22.27
N HIS A 139 7.17 14.92 -21.22
CA HIS A 139 7.09 15.53 -19.90
C HIS A 139 8.26 15.10 -19.02
N HIS A 140 8.73 16.04 -18.20
CA HIS A 140 9.67 15.73 -17.14
C HIS A 140 8.91 15.35 -15.86
N LEU A 141 9.34 14.27 -15.22
CA LEU A 141 8.91 13.90 -13.87
C LEU A 141 10.15 13.49 -13.10
N PHE A 142 10.61 14.35 -12.20
CA PHE A 142 11.77 14.08 -11.36
C PHE A 142 11.30 13.62 -10.00
N THR A 143 11.78 12.45 -9.58
CA THR A 143 11.41 11.83 -8.31
C THR A 143 12.50 12.00 -7.27
N PHE A 144 13.72 12.37 -7.67
CA PHE A 144 14.87 12.56 -6.82
C PHE A 144 15.50 13.93 -7.04
N ASN A 145 15.95 14.56 -5.96
CA ASN A 145 16.70 15.81 -5.97
C ASN A 145 17.99 15.69 -5.14
N SER A 146 19.14 15.75 -5.80
CA SER A 146 20.43 15.74 -5.12
C SER A 146 20.76 17.08 -4.47
N ASN A 147 21.66 17.05 -3.49
CA ASN A 147 22.26 18.25 -2.90
C ASN A 147 22.99 19.16 -3.92
N HIS A 148 23.33 18.64 -5.10
CA HIS A 148 24.02 19.37 -6.17
C HIS A 148 23.06 19.88 -7.25
N GLN A 149 21.76 19.95 -6.98
CA GLN A 149 20.71 20.39 -7.92
C GLN A 149 20.59 19.53 -9.19
N ILE A 150 21.12 18.30 -9.16
CA ILE A 150 20.81 17.28 -10.16
C ILE A 150 19.45 16.68 -9.79
N LEU A 151 18.53 16.70 -10.76
CA LEU A 151 17.20 16.09 -10.65
C LEU A 151 17.17 14.79 -11.48
N SER A 152 16.52 13.75 -11.00
CA SER A 152 16.40 12.49 -11.74
C SER A 152 15.07 11.77 -11.48
N ARG A 153 14.59 11.02 -12.46
CA ARG A 153 13.49 10.06 -12.33
C ARG A 153 14.07 8.70 -11.98
N LEU A 154 14.21 8.44 -10.68
CA LEU A 154 14.75 7.17 -10.17
C LEU A 154 13.65 6.21 -9.75
N ASP A 155 12.49 6.75 -9.37
CA ASP A 155 11.33 5.99 -8.92
C ASP A 155 10.36 5.75 -10.07
N ARG A 156 10.07 4.47 -10.34
CA ARG A 156 9.21 4.07 -11.46
C ARG A 156 8.20 3.02 -11.06
N ILE A 157 7.11 2.97 -11.82
CA ILE A 157 6.10 1.93 -11.76
C ILE A 157 5.93 1.42 -13.19
N TYR A 158 6.44 0.23 -13.47
CA TYR A 158 6.20 -0.47 -14.71
C TYR A 158 5.01 -1.42 -14.58
N THR A 159 4.26 -1.56 -15.66
CA THR A 159 3.07 -2.43 -15.71
C THR A 159 3.07 -3.29 -16.95
N LEU A 160 2.25 -4.33 -16.92
CA LEU A 160 1.87 -5.04 -18.15
C LEU A 160 1.10 -4.12 -19.10
N ASP A 161 1.22 -4.37 -20.39
CA ASP A 161 0.51 -3.63 -21.42
C ASP A 161 -1.03 -3.67 -21.27
N ARG A 162 -1.57 -4.83 -20.89
CA ARG A 162 -3.00 -5.00 -20.63
C ARG A 162 -3.55 -4.14 -19.48
N HIS A 163 -2.69 -3.56 -18.64
CA HIS A 163 -3.11 -2.71 -17.52
C HIS A 163 -3.22 -1.24 -17.90
N THR A 164 -2.71 -0.83 -19.07
CA THR A 164 -2.59 0.58 -19.49
C THR A 164 -3.89 1.37 -19.28
N GLU A 165 -5.02 0.91 -19.83
CA GLU A 165 -6.32 1.61 -19.71
C GLU A 165 -6.87 1.66 -18.26
N SER A 166 -6.30 0.87 -17.36
CA SER A 166 -6.69 0.80 -15.95
C SER A 166 -5.76 1.62 -15.04
N MET A 167 -4.72 2.26 -15.58
CA MET A 167 -3.81 3.13 -14.85
C MET A 167 -4.32 4.57 -14.94
N LEU A 168 -4.72 5.14 -13.80
CA LEU A 168 -5.36 6.44 -13.72
C LEU A 168 -4.68 7.30 -12.66
N GLU A 169 -4.88 8.62 -12.74
CA GLU A 169 -4.53 9.55 -11.65
C GLU A 169 -3.06 9.42 -11.18
N TRP A 170 -2.11 9.39 -12.12
CA TRP A 170 -0.68 9.48 -11.79
C TRP A 170 -0.41 10.78 -11.02
N ALA A 171 0.25 10.67 -9.86
CA ALA A 171 0.56 11.81 -9.02
C ALA A 171 1.94 11.69 -8.39
N LEU A 172 2.64 12.82 -8.33
CA LEU A 172 3.88 13.01 -7.60
C LEU A 172 3.57 13.80 -6.32
N SER A 173 3.93 13.26 -5.17
CA SER A 173 3.65 13.87 -3.86
C SER A 173 4.93 14.06 -3.07
N VAL A 174 5.08 15.23 -2.46
CA VAL A 174 6.15 15.49 -1.49
C VAL A 174 5.85 14.72 -0.21
N SER A 175 6.86 14.06 0.34
CA SER A 175 6.74 13.36 1.62
C SER A 175 6.70 14.35 2.78
N GLN A 176 5.93 14.05 3.83
CA GLN A 176 6.03 14.78 5.11
C GLN A 176 7.27 14.37 5.90
N ILE A 177 7.92 13.28 5.50
CA ILE A 177 9.20 12.83 6.04
C ILE A 177 10.31 13.47 5.21
N LEU A 178 11.37 13.92 5.86
CA LEU A 178 12.54 14.46 5.16
C LEU A 178 13.20 13.36 4.33
N THR A 179 13.12 13.49 3.01
CA THR A 179 13.78 12.66 2.02
C THR A 179 14.04 13.52 0.78
N ASP A 180 15.07 13.17 0.03
CA ASP A 180 15.40 13.66 -1.30
C ASP A 180 14.53 13.04 -2.41
N HIS A 181 13.63 12.11 -2.07
CA HIS A 181 12.67 11.50 -2.99
C HIS A 181 11.25 12.07 -2.85
N HIS A 182 10.53 12.09 -3.97
CA HIS A 182 9.10 12.33 -4.05
C HIS A 182 8.35 11.02 -4.31
N MET A 183 7.20 10.86 -3.65
CA MET A 183 6.38 9.68 -3.79
C MET A 183 5.65 9.67 -5.13
N VAL A 184 5.88 8.63 -5.93
CA VAL A 184 5.10 8.33 -7.13
C VAL A 184 3.90 7.47 -6.74
N SER A 185 2.71 7.89 -7.18
CA SER A 185 1.46 7.17 -6.93
C SER A 185 0.62 7.08 -8.20
N VAL A 186 -0.18 6.02 -8.28
CA VAL A 186 -1.11 5.79 -9.38
C VAL A 186 -2.31 5.01 -8.87
N ARG A 187 -3.47 5.30 -9.43
CA ARG A 187 -4.69 4.57 -9.16
C ARG A 187 -4.86 3.47 -10.20
N PHE A 188 -4.94 2.22 -9.75
CA PHE A 188 -5.20 1.08 -10.62
C PHE A 188 -6.66 0.61 -10.49
N ALA A 189 -7.43 0.68 -11.59
CA ALA A 189 -8.85 0.36 -11.64
C ALA A 189 -9.17 -0.63 -12.77
N PRO A 190 -8.94 -1.94 -12.58
CA PRO A 190 -9.14 -2.94 -13.63
C PRO A 190 -10.62 -3.08 -14.01
N LEU A 191 -10.89 -3.25 -15.31
CA LEU A 191 -12.23 -3.59 -15.80
C LEU A 191 -12.64 -4.98 -15.28
N GLY A 192 -13.89 -5.11 -14.81
CA GLY A 192 -14.41 -6.38 -14.30
C GLY A 192 -13.95 -6.75 -12.89
N LEU A 193 -13.76 -5.75 -12.02
CA LEU A 193 -13.44 -5.94 -10.60
C LEU A 193 -14.22 -7.12 -9.98
N PRO A 194 -13.56 -8.03 -9.24
CA PRO A 194 -14.29 -9.02 -8.46
C PRO A 194 -15.28 -8.28 -7.55
N HIS A 195 -16.46 -8.86 -7.35
CA HIS A 195 -17.52 -8.26 -6.54
C HIS A 195 -16.94 -7.71 -5.24
N THR A 196 -16.92 -6.37 -5.14
CA THR A 196 -16.55 -5.71 -3.89
C THR A 196 -17.66 -6.05 -2.91
N GLY A 197 -17.40 -6.96 -1.98
CA GLY A 197 -18.35 -7.31 -0.93
C GLY A 197 -18.75 -6.04 -0.15
N LYS A 198 -19.75 -6.15 0.74
CA LYS A 198 -20.39 -5.00 1.42
C LYS A 198 -19.46 -4.11 2.30
N GLY A 199 -18.15 -4.35 2.30
CA GLY A 199 -17.18 -3.66 3.14
C GLY A 199 -17.31 -4.04 4.62
N ARG A 200 -16.52 -3.39 5.48
CA ARG A 200 -16.79 -3.41 6.91
C ARG A 200 -17.99 -2.50 7.16
N TRP A 201 -18.99 -3.01 7.88
CA TRP A 201 -20.13 -2.18 8.26
C TRP A 201 -19.67 -1.02 9.14
N SER A 202 -19.97 0.19 8.71
CA SER A 202 -19.80 1.44 9.46
C SER A 202 -21.18 2.04 9.74
N TRP A 203 -21.23 2.95 10.71
CA TRP A 203 -22.45 3.72 10.94
C TRP A 203 -22.68 4.64 9.73
N PRO A 204 -23.87 4.61 9.11
CA PRO A 204 -24.19 5.57 8.05
C PRO A 204 -24.12 7.00 8.59
N VAL A 205 -23.44 7.88 7.87
CA VAL A 205 -23.18 9.26 8.34
C VAL A 205 -24.49 9.99 8.71
N GLY A 206 -25.56 9.78 7.94
CA GLY A 206 -26.85 10.42 8.17
C GLY A 206 -27.58 10.01 9.45
N VAL A 207 -27.23 8.88 10.10
CA VAL A 207 -27.85 8.47 11.37
C VAL A 207 -27.02 8.80 12.60
N ILE A 208 -25.78 9.28 12.42
CA ILE A 208 -24.89 9.63 13.54
C ILE A 208 -25.46 10.79 14.37
N THR A 209 -26.29 11.64 13.76
CA THR A 209 -26.94 12.78 14.40
C THR A 209 -28.37 12.49 14.88
N ASP A 210 -28.85 11.23 14.85
CA ASP A 210 -30.19 10.89 15.36
C ASP A 210 -30.19 10.83 16.90
N ASP A 211 -30.84 11.80 17.53
CA ASP A 211 -30.90 11.93 18.99
C ASP A 211 -31.49 10.70 19.69
N ASN A 212 -32.48 10.02 19.08
CA ASN A 212 -33.11 8.85 19.68
C ASN A 212 -32.19 7.65 19.63
N LEU A 213 -31.50 7.45 18.50
CA LEU A 213 -30.47 6.43 18.36
C LEU A 213 -29.35 6.66 19.38
N ILE A 214 -28.83 7.89 19.47
CA ILE A 214 -27.76 8.23 20.41
C ILE A 214 -28.19 7.96 21.86
N LYS A 215 -29.40 8.34 22.27
CA LYS A 215 -29.94 8.02 23.60
C LYS A 215 -30.00 6.51 23.85
N GLN A 216 -30.39 5.71 22.85
CA GLN A 216 -30.42 4.25 22.98
C GLN A 216 -29.01 3.66 23.12
N ILE A 217 -28.05 4.10 22.32
CA ILE A 217 -26.65 3.65 22.44
C ILE A 217 -26.07 4.05 23.79
N ILE A 218 -26.32 5.26 24.29
CA ILE A 218 -25.87 5.70 25.62
C ILE A 218 -26.42 4.76 26.69
N ARG A 219 -27.72 4.43 26.64
CA ARG A 219 -28.34 3.48 27.59
C ARG A 219 -27.66 2.11 27.54
N ILE A 220 -27.46 1.56 26.33
CA ILE A 220 -26.76 0.28 26.13
C ILE A 220 -25.32 0.36 26.68
N GLY A 221 -24.66 1.50 26.53
CA GLY A 221 -23.32 1.79 27.07
C GLY A 221 -23.30 1.75 28.60
N ILE A 222 -24.26 2.40 29.26
CA ILE A 222 -24.40 2.38 30.72
C ILE A 222 -24.64 0.95 31.23
N GLU A 223 -25.56 0.20 30.61
CA GLU A 223 -25.79 -1.21 30.94
C GLU A 223 -24.51 -2.06 30.80
N THR A 224 -23.71 -1.76 29.78
CA THR A 224 -22.44 -2.43 29.50
C THR A 224 -21.38 -2.10 30.56
N GLN A 225 -21.29 -0.83 30.99
CA GLN A 225 -20.41 -0.42 32.10
C GLN A 225 -20.75 -1.17 33.39
N GLN A 226 -22.03 -1.21 33.75
CA GLN A 226 -22.49 -1.97 34.92
C GLN A 226 -22.20 -3.47 34.79
N ALA A 227 -22.18 -4.01 33.58
CA ALA A 227 -21.80 -5.40 33.34
C ALA A 227 -20.29 -5.63 33.52
N PHE A 228 -19.44 -4.65 33.18
CA PHE A 228 -18.01 -4.72 33.46
C PHE A 228 -17.71 -4.74 34.96
N ASP A 229 -18.41 -3.93 35.76
CA ASP A 229 -18.22 -3.86 37.21
C ASP A 229 -18.55 -5.18 37.94
N LYS A 230 -19.39 -6.01 37.31
CA LYS A 230 -19.83 -7.31 37.85
C LYS A 230 -18.95 -8.48 37.41
N VAL A 231 -17.87 -8.22 36.65
CA VAL A 231 -16.95 -9.29 36.21
C VAL A 231 -16.11 -9.74 37.40
N GLY A 232 -16.40 -10.94 37.90
CA GLY A 232 -15.57 -11.66 38.87
C GLY A 232 -14.35 -12.33 38.22
N GLN A 233 -14.06 -13.58 38.61
CA GLN A 233 -12.99 -14.34 37.95
C GLN A 233 -13.25 -14.54 36.46
N ARG A 234 -12.24 -14.24 35.65
CA ARG A 234 -12.31 -14.31 34.18
C ARG A 234 -12.31 -15.77 33.72
N THR A 235 -13.21 -16.08 32.79
CA THR A 235 -13.21 -17.35 32.06
C THR A 235 -13.27 -17.09 30.56
N ASN A 236 -13.07 -18.13 29.75
CA ASN A 236 -13.17 -18.02 28.28
C ASN A 236 -14.56 -17.56 27.82
N THR A 237 -15.61 -17.82 28.60
CA THR A 237 -17.01 -17.47 28.26
C THR A 237 -17.54 -16.27 29.02
N LYS A 238 -16.90 -15.87 30.13
CA LYS A 238 -17.27 -14.70 30.94
C LYS A 238 -16.02 -13.84 31.17
N ASN A 239 -15.82 -12.88 30.28
CA ASN A 239 -14.73 -11.93 30.35
C ASN A 239 -15.12 -10.57 29.75
N PRO A 240 -14.36 -9.51 30.04
CA PRO A 240 -14.59 -8.17 29.49
C PRO A 240 -14.68 -8.13 27.96
N GLN A 241 -13.93 -8.98 27.24
CA GLN A 241 -13.96 -9.00 25.77
C GLN A 241 -15.28 -9.50 25.21
N MET A 242 -15.91 -10.49 25.86
CA MET A 242 -17.24 -10.98 25.47
C MET A 242 -18.33 -9.94 25.73
N ILE A 243 -18.24 -9.21 26.85
CA ILE A 243 -19.13 -8.09 27.16
C ILE A 243 -18.98 -6.98 26.10
N TRP A 244 -17.75 -6.61 25.76
CA TRP A 244 -17.47 -5.63 24.72
C TRP A 244 -17.95 -6.07 23.33
N LYS A 245 -17.77 -7.36 22.99
CA LYS A 245 -18.28 -7.94 21.75
C LYS A 245 -19.81 -7.84 21.69
N ALA A 246 -20.51 -8.19 22.77
CA ALA A 246 -21.96 -8.09 22.86
C ALA A 246 -22.45 -6.64 22.72
N PHE A 247 -21.77 -5.69 23.36
CA PHE A 247 -22.03 -4.26 23.19
C PHE A 247 -21.95 -3.83 21.72
N LYS A 248 -20.83 -4.13 21.06
CA LYS A 248 -20.62 -3.80 19.63
C LYS A 248 -21.70 -4.41 18.74
N SER A 249 -22.10 -5.66 18.99
CA SER A 249 -23.18 -6.30 18.24
C SER A 249 -24.54 -5.61 18.48
N LYS A 250 -24.87 -5.27 19.74
CA LYS A 250 -26.12 -4.57 20.08
C LYS A 250 -26.24 -3.21 19.41
N ILE A 251 -25.21 -2.37 19.51
CA ILE A 251 -25.25 -1.03 18.90
C ILE A 251 -25.28 -1.11 17.37
N THR A 252 -24.63 -2.11 16.79
CA THR A 252 -24.68 -2.36 15.34
C THR A 252 -26.10 -2.67 14.88
N ASN A 253 -26.78 -3.60 15.55
CA ASN A 253 -28.16 -3.97 15.19
C ASN A 253 -29.12 -2.81 15.42
N THR A 254 -29.01 -2.12 16.56
CA THR A 254 -29.85 -0.95 16.88
C THR A 254 -29.74 0.14 15.81
N THR A 255 -28.53 0.38 15.31
CA THR A 255 -28.25 1.36 14.25
C THR A 255 -28.82 0.90 12.90
N LYS A 256 -28.69 -0.39 12.56
CA LYS A 256 -29.27 -0.96 11.33
C LYS A 256 -30.79 -0.80 11.33
N ASP A 257 -31.47 -1.17 12.42
CA ASP A 257 -32.92 -1.05 12.55
C ASP A 257 -33.39 0.40 12.41
N THR A 258 -32.61 1.35 12.95
CA THR A 258 -32.90 2.78 12.82
C THR A 258 -32.69 3.28 11.40
N THR A 259 -31.62 2.82 10.73
CA THR A 259 -31.30 3.18 9.35
C THR A 259 -32.40 2.70 8.40
N GLU A 260 -32.89 1.47 8.57
CA GLU A 260 -33.99 0.93 7.77
C GLU A 260 -35.26 1.77 7.89
N LYS A 261 -35.58 2.26 9.10
CA LYS A 261 -36.71 3.16 9.33
C LYS A 261 -36.53 4.54 8.69
N HIS A 262 -35.31 5.08 8.69
CA HIS A 262 -35.00 6.35 8.02
C HIS A 262 -35.13 6.22 6.49
N LEU A 263 -34.57 5.15 5.91
CA LEU A 263 -34.69 4.89 4.47
C LEU A 263 -36.14 4.67 4.03
N ALA A 264 -36.96 3.99 4.84
CA ALA A 264 -38.38 3.81 4.58
C ALA A 264 -39.17 5.14 4.56
N LYS A 265 -38.72 6.16 5.31
CA LYS A 265 -39.34 7.50 5.33
C LYS A 265 -38.94 8.39 4.16
N ILE A 266 -37.77 8.14 3.56
CA ILE A 266 -37.29 8.92 2.40
C ILE A 266 -37.97 8.46 1.09
N ASN A 267 -38.41 7.21 1.04
CA ASN A 267 -39.09 6.61 -0.12
C ASN A 267 -40.63 6.73 -0.07
N GLN A 268 -41.17 7.57 0.81
CA GLN A 268 -42.59 7.97 0.87
C GLN A 268 -42.72 9.46 0.50
#